data_AF-A0A370CJE5-F1
#
_entry.id   AF-A0A370CJE5-F1
#
_cell.length_a   1.000
_cell.length_b   1.000
_cell.length_c   1.000
_cell.angle_alpha   90.00
_cell.angle_beta   90.00
_cell.angle_gamma   90.00
#
_symmetry.space_group_name_H-M   'P 1'
#
loop_
_entity.id
_entity.type
_entity.pdbx_description
1 polymer ?
#
loop_
_entity_poly.entity_id
_entity_poly.type
_entity_poly.pdbx_seq_one_letter_code
_entity_poly.pdbx_strand_id
1 'polypeptide(L)'
;MIDSSNNNFFKRPKYSKLSSRERRERQEELFNRFYKLDCDSGIGLVNPLLIELEKVSSTEFKKSLNFLLEKCINVNRVFSDAVKFLSIWLRKSPSTLLRRLERGSLKKFFYRTEYYHDGDQWYFPELLADFSSLIGKSIHQSVKITADDILDFLFEIFDFSNIPEDFIRAVIGYDRLEHCVREISEIFKPALLMKIQEMILQCEANAQYIDIGRASYAYLMKELAVKQQAEITALSVKRFFRYYF
;
A
#
# COMPACT_ATOMS: atom_id res chain seq x y z
N MET A 1 8.25 -24.16 -71.24
CA MET A 1 9.17 -23.29 -70.47
C MET A 1 8.55 -21.91 -70.32
N ILE A 2 7.83 -21.67 -69.23
CA ILE A 2 7.92 -20.45 -68.40
C ILE A 2 7.66 -20.95 -66.97
N ASP A 3 8.67 -20.80 -66.12
CA ASP A 3 8.76 -21.37 -64.78
C ASP A 3 7.79 -20.72 -63.80
N SER A 4 7.04 -21.57 -63.11
CA SER A 4 6.35 -21.24 -61.87
C SER A 4 7.35 -21.16 -60.72
N SER A 5 7.96 -19.98 -60.49
CA SER A 5 8.74 -19.73 -59.29
C SER A 5 8.61 -18.28 -58.82
N ASN A 6 7.80 -18.06 -57.79
CA ASN A 6 8.08 -17.10 -56.71
C ASN A 6 7.01 -17.16 -55.62
N ASN A 7 6.97 -18.29 -54.91
CA ASN A 7 6.39 -18.33 -53.57
C ASN A 7 7.45 -17.78 -52.59
N ASN A 8 7.55 -16.46 -52.49
CA ASN A 8 8.26 -15.81 -51.40
C ASN A 8 7.43 -15.97 -50.11
N PHE A 9 7.57 -17.15 -49.50
CA PHE A 9 7.21 -17.38 -48.11
C PHE A 9 7.98 -16.37 -47.25
N PHE A 10 7.28 -15.36 -46.75
CA PHE A 10 7.74 -14.56 -45.62
C PHE A 10 8.05 -15.49 -44.45
N LYS A 11 9.33 -15.88 -44.32
CA LYS A 11 9.84 -16.52 -43.11
C LYS A 11 9.67 -15.52 -41.97
N ARG A 12 8.63 -15.73 -41.16
CA ARG A 12 8.50 -15.07 -39.85
C ARG A 12 9.80 -15.30 -39.07
N PRO A 13 10.33 -14.30 -38.34
CA PRO A 13 11.50 -14.51 -37.50
C PRO A 13 11.20 -15.67 -36.55
N LYS A 14 12.06 -16.69 -36.55
CA LYS A 14 12.03 -17.74 -35.53
C LYS A 14 12.38 -17.07 -34.21
N TYR A 15 11.38 -16.73 -33.41
CA TYR A 15 11.57 -16.43 -31.99
C TYR A 15 12.16 -17.69 -31.37
N SER A 16 13.48 -17.72 -31.14
CA SER A 16 14.11 -18.78 -30.37
C SER A 16 13.60 -18.67 -28.94
N LYS A 17 12.66 -19.55 -28.58
CA LYS A 17 12.21 -19.68 -27.19
C LYS A 17 13.43 -20.11 -26.37
N LEU A 18 13.85 -19.27 -25.43
CA LEU A 18 14.88 -19.60 -24.44
C LEU A 18 14.61 -20.99 -23.85
N SER A 19 15.67 -21.78 -23.69
CA SER A 19 15.63 -23.08 -23.01
C SER A 19 15.25 -22.91 -21.53
N SER A 20 14.79 -24.01 -20.91
CA SER A 20 14.42 -23.99 -19.48
C SER A 20 15.59 -23.64 -18.57
N ARG A 21 16.82 -24.00 -18.96
CA ARG A 21 18.04 -23.70 -18.21
C ARG A 21 18.37 -22.20 -18.26
N GLU A 22 18.42 -21.61 -19.45
CA GLU A 22 18.70 -20.18 -19.62
C GLU A 22 17.67 -19.29 -18.90
N ARG A 23 16.40 -19.72 -18.82
CA ARG A 23 15.37 -19.00 -18.05
C ARG A 23 15.64 -19.02 -16.54
N ARG A 24 16.16 -20.13 -16.00
CA ARG A 24 16.51 -20.25 -14.58
C ARG A 24 17.73 -19.39 -14.26
N GLU A 25 18.77 -19.47 -15.08
CA GLU A 25 20.00 -18.68 -14.91
C GLU A 25 19.70 -17.17 -14.92
N ARG A 26 18.88 -16.69 -15.87
CA ARG A 26 18.44 -15.27 -15.89
C ARG A 26 17.63 -14.88 -14.66
N GLN A 27 16.81 -15.79 -14.13
CA GLN A 27 16.01 -15.50 -12.95
C GLN A 27 16.89 -15.40 -11.70
N GLU A 28 17.88 -16.27 -11.58
CA GLU A 28 18.87 -16.25 -10.49
C GLU A 28 19.73 -14.99 -10.56
N GLU A 29 20.18 -14.60 -11.75
CA GLU A 29 20.91 -13.34 -11.95
C GLU A 29 20.09 -12.12 -11.52
N LEU A 30 18.80 -12.08 -11.89
CA LEU A 30 17.89 -11.02 -11.45
C LEU A 30 17.72 -11.01 -9.94
N PHE A 31 17.55 -12.17 -9.30
CA PHE A 31 17.39 -12.28 -7.85
C PHE A 31 18.65 -11.84 -7.10
N ASN A 32 19.83 -12.26 -7.57
CA ASN A 32 21.11 -11.81 -7.01
C ASN A 32 21.28 -10.30 -7.15
N ARG A 33 20.87 -9.72 -8.28
CA ARG A 33 20.88 -8.26 -8.46
C ARG A 33 19.94 -7.56 -7.48
N PHE A 34 18.71 -8.07 -7.30
CA PHE A 34 17.76 -7.48 -6.35
C PHE A 34 18.28 -7.54 -4.92
N TYR A 35 18.77 -8.69 -4.50
CA TYR A 35 19.34 -8.87 -3.16
C TYR A 35 20.51 -7.93 -2.91
N LYS A 36 21.42 -7.79 -3.89
CA LYS A 36 22.53 -6.85 -3.81
C LYS A 36 22.06 -5.41 -3.64
N LEU A 37 21.10 -4.95 -4.45
CA LEU A 37 20.56 -3.60 -4.35
C LEU A 37 19.90 -3.33 -2.99
N ASP A 38 19.22 -4.32 -2.42
CA ASP A 38 18.64 -4.24 -1.08
C ASP A 38 19.71 -4.16 0.01
N CYS A 39 20.80 -4.94 -0.11
CA CYS A 39 21.90 -4.91 0.85
C CYS A 39 22.74 -3.63 0.77
N ASP A 40 22.85 -3.04 -0.41
CA ASP A 40 23.58 -1.80 -0.65
C ASP A 40 22.80 -0.56 -0.15
N SER A 41 21.58 -0.72 0.36
CA SER A 41 20.81 0.39 0.94
C SER A 41 21.42 0.83 2.28
N GLY A 42 21.88 2.08 2.36
CA GLY A 42 22.24 2.72 3.63
C GLY A 42 21.01 3.15 4.44
N ILE A 43 21.21 3.44 5.72
CA ILE A 43 20.17 4.01 6.60
C ILE A 43 19.84 5.43 6.11
N GLY A 44 18.56 5.71 5.84
CA GLY A 44 18.06 7.05 5.47
C GLY A 44 18.11 7.43 3.99
N LEU A 45 18.54 6.53 3.10
CA LEU A 45 18.46 6.71 1.64
C LEU A 45 17.41 5.77 1.05
N VAL A 46 16.65 6.26 0.05
CA VAL A 46 15.68 5.44 -0.70
C VAL A 46 16.36 4.19 -1.23
N ASN A 47 15.80 3.01 -0.90
CA ASN A 47 16.40 1.74 -1.30
C ASN A 47 16.49 1.62 -2.84
N PRO A 48 17.71 1.44 -3.41
CA PRO A 48 17.91 1.37 -4.87
C PRO A 48 17.11 0.26 -5.55
N LEU A 49 16.75 -0.80 -4.82
CA LEU A 49 15.89 -1.86 -5.32
C LEU A 49 14.55 -1.32 -5.82
N LEU A 50 13.95 -0.34 -5.13
CA LEU A 50 12.64 0.21 -5.49
C LEU A 50 12.66 0.82 -6.90
N ILE A 51 13.74 1.50 -7.26
CA ILE A 51 13.93 2.09 -8.59
C ILE A 51 13.96 1.01 -9.68
N GLU A 52 14.60 -0.13 -9.41
CA GLU A 52 14.63 -1.24 -10.36
C GLU A 52 13.30 -1.99 -10.44
N LEU A 53 12.58 -2.12 -9.32
CA LEU A 53 11.26 -2.74 -9.30
C LEU A 53 10.24 -1.96 -10.14
N GLU A 54 10.39 -0.65 -10.26
CA GLU A 54 9.57 0.16 -11.17
C GLU A 54 9.81 -0.17 -12.65
N LYS A 55 11.03 -0.58 -13.01
CA LYS A 55 11.42 -0.84 -14.41
C LYS A 55 11.05 -2.24 -14.89
N VAL A 56 11.04 -3.23 -14.00
CA VAL A 56 10.73 -4.61 -14.40
C VAL A 56 9.28 -4.79 -14.84
N SER A 57 9.02 -5.76 -15.71
CA SER A 57 7.65 -6.04 -16.16
C SER A 57 6.78 -6.57 -15.01
N SER A 58 5.46 -6.37 -15.11
CA SER A 58 4.52 -6.95 -14.13
C SER A 58 4.64 -8.47 -14.00
N THR A 59 5.01 -9.16 -15.09
CA THR A 59 5.22 -10.62 -15.08
C THR A 59 6.45 -11.01 -14.27
N GLU A 60 7.56 -10.29 -14.44
CA GLU A 60 8.79 -10.51 -13.69
C GLU A 60 8.61 -10.15 -12.22
N PHE A 61 7.96 -9.02 -11.94
CA PHE A 61 7.62 -8.62 -10.58
C PHE A 61 6.86 -9.73 -9.84
N LYS A 62 5.78 -10.27 -10.43
CA LYS A 62 4.98 -11.35 -9.84
C LYS A 62 5.80 -12.61 -9.56
N LYS A 63 6.73 -12.98 -10.45
CA LYS A 63 7.62 -14.13 -10.26
C LYS A 63 8.65 -13.91 -9.16
N SER A 64 9.04 -12.66 -8.93
CA SER A 64 10.05 -12.27 -7.95
C SER A 64 9.47 -12.01 -6.57
N LEU A 65 8.15 -11.87 -6.45
CA LEU A 65 7.49 -11.39 -5.25
C LEU A 65 7.84 -12.16 -3.96
N ASN A 66 7.84 -13.49 -3.99
CA ASN A 66 8.21 -14.28 -2.81
C ASN A 66 9.66 -14.05 -2.41
N PHE A 67 10.56 -13.98 -3.41
CA PHE A 67 11.96 -13.69 -3.16
C PHE A 67 12.14 -12.30 -2.53
N LEU A 68 11.46 -11.28 -3.06
CA LEU A 68 11.50 -9.92 -2.51
C LEU A 68 11.05 -9.90 -1.04
N LEU A 69 9.91 -10.53 -0.73
CA LEU A 69 9.38 -10.56 0.64
C LEU A 69 10.25 -11.35 1.63
N GLU A 70 10.88 -12.44 1.18
CA GLU A 70 11.63 -13.35 2.06
C GLU A 70 13.12 -13.01 2.17
N LYS A 71 13.69 -12.31 1.18
CA LYS A 71 15.14 -12.10 1.06
C LYS A 71 15.54 -10.63 1.03
N CYS A 72 14.69 -9.74 0.50
CA CYS A 72 14.97 -8.30 0.48
C CYS A 72 14.31 -7.69 1.72
N ILE A 73 15.01 -7.72 2.85
CA ILE A 73 14.45 -7.35 4.14
C ILE A 73 14.46 -5.84 4.36
N ASN A 74 15.40 -5.11 3.74
CA ASN A 74 15.59 -3.69 4.00
C ASN A 74 14.46 -2.85 3.40
N VAL A 75 13.92 -3.25 2.23
CA VAL A 75 12.72 -2.61 1.65
C VAL A 75 11.48 -2.63 2.56
N ASN A 76 11.41 -3.55 3.53
CA ASN A 76 10.30 -3.63 4.49
C ASN A 76 10.70 -3.17 5.89
N ARG A 77 11.95 -2.75 6.07
CA ARG A 77 12.47 -2.29 7.36
C ARG A 77 12.22 -0.80 7.56
N VAL A 78 12.33 0.01 6.52
CA VAL A 78 12.05 1.46 6.60
C VAL A 78 10.60 1.71 6.18
N PHE A 79 9.82 2.47 6.96
CA PHE A 79 8.42 2.74 6.64
C PHE A 79 8.22 3.37 5.26
N SER A 80 9.02 4.38 4.90
CA SER A 80 8.89 5.03 3.60
C SER A 80 9.11 4.06 2.42
N ASP A 81 10.10 3.17 2.55
CA ASP A 81 10.40 2.17 1.53
C ASP A 81 9.34 1.09 1.46
N ALA A 82 8.81 0.67 2.62
CA ALA A 82 7.71 -0.29 2.71
C ALA A 82 6.45 0.24 2.02
N VAL A 83 6.10 1.51 2.28
CA VAL A 83 5.00 2.20 1.61
C VAL A 83 5.24 2.28 0.10
N LYS A 84 6.46 2.65 -0.33
CA LYS A 84 6.79 2.72 -1.76
C LYS A 84 6.73 1.35 -2.44
N PHE A 85 7.21 0.31 -1.76
CA PHE A 85 7.13 -1.07 -2.23
C PHE A 85 5.67 -1.51 -2.43
N LEU A 86 4.78 -1.19 -1.49
CA LEU A 86 3.34 -1.45 -1.63
C LEU A 86 2.74 -0.71 -2.83
N SER A 87 3.08 0.56 -3.04
CA SER A 87 2.66 1.33 -4.23
C SER A 87 3.14 0.71 -5.54
N ILE A 88 4.40 0.27 -5.61
CA ILE A 88 4.93 -0.44 -6.79
C ILE A 88 4.15 -1.74 -7.01
N TRP A 89 3.93 -2.53 -5.96
CA TRP A 89 3.18 -3.76 -6.07
C TRP A 89 1.74 -3.51 -6.53
N LEU A 90 1.08 -2.49 -5.98
CA LEU A 90 -0.27 -2.11 -6.36
C LEU A 90 -0.38 -1.77 -7.85
N ARG A 91 0.60 -1.01 -8.39
CA ARG A 91 0.68 -0.68 -9.82
C ARG A 91 1.00 -1.90 -10.70
N LYS A 92 1.90 -2.78 -10.24
CA LYS A 92 2.36 -3.95 -11.04
C LYS A 92 1.37 -5.12 -11.01
N SER A 93 0.72 -5.36 -9.88
CA SER A 93 -0.12 -6.53 -9.67
C SER A 93 -1.12 -6.33 -8.52
N PRO A 94 -2.14 -5.48 -8.71
CA PRO A 94 -3.07 -5.08 -7.64
C PRO A 94 -3.83 -6.28 -7.06
N SER A 95 -4.29 -7.21 -7.91
CA SER A 95 -5.06 -8.39 -7.46
C SER A 95 -4.29 -9.34 -6.56
N THR A 96 -2.97 -9.46 -6.72
CA THR A 96 -2.15 -10.27 -5.80
C THR A 96 -1.89 -9.59 -4.47
N LEU A 97 -1.73 -8.25 -4.47
CA LEU A 97 -1.56 -7.50 -3.24
C LEU A 97 -2.83 -7.59 -2.40
N LEU A 98 -3.98 -7.29 -3.00
CA LEU A 98 -5.29 -7.32 -2.33
C LEU A 98 -5.60 -8.70 -1.75
N ARG A 99 -5.40 -9.77 -2.53
CA ARG A 99 -5.56 -11.14 -2.02
C ARG A 99 -4.68 -11.44 -0.81
N ARG A 100 -3.47 -10.88 -0.75
CA ARG A 100 -2.55 -11.12 0.37
C ARG A 100 -2.87 -10.27 1.58
N LEU A 101 -3.38 -9.05 1.37
CA LEU A 101 -3.94 -8.16 2.38
C LEU A 101 -5.15 -8.83 3.06
N GLU A 102 -6.16 -9.24 2.28
CA GLU A 102 -7.37 -9.92 2.76
C GLU A 102 -7.08 -11.19 3.58
N ARG A 103 -5.98 -11.89 3.26
CA ARG A 103 -5.58 -13.11 3.97
C ARG A 103 -4.72 -12.87 5.21
N GLY A 104 -4.39 -11.61 5.54
CA GLY A 104 -3.48 -11.26 6.63
C GLY A 104 -2.04 -11.79 6.43
N SER A 105 -1.69 -12.25 5.23
CA SER A 105 -0.45 -12.99 4.98
C SER A 105 0.80 -12.11 4.95
N LEU A 106 0.62 -10.78 4.94
CA LEU A 106 1.69 -9.79 4.83
C LEU A 106 2.26 -9.37 6.18
N LYS A 107 1.50 -9.46 7.27
CA LYS A 107 1.91 -8.99 8.60
C LYS A 107 3.31 -9.49 9.01
N LYS A 108 3.59 -10.78 8.77
CA LYS A 108 4.89 -11.41 9.08
C LYS A 108 6.10 -10.85 8.32
N PHE A 109 5.90 -10.06 7.27
CA PHE A 109 6.98 -9.43 6.50
C PHE A 109 7.21 -7.97 6.90
N PHE A 110 6.20 -7.30 7.46
CA PHE A 110 6.24 -5.87 7.81
C PHE A 110 6.25 -5.61 9.32
N TYR A 111 6.15 -6.63 10.18
CA TYR A 111 6.17 -6.46 11.65
C TYR A 111 7.45 -5.83 12.22
N ARG A 112 8.51 -5.70 11.41
CA ARG A 112 9.78 -5.06 11.78
C ARG A 112 9.95 -3.68 11.14
N THR A 113 8.88 -3.10 10.61
CA THR A 113 8.95 -1.76 10.02
C THR A 113 9.34 -0.77 11.13
N GLU A 114 10.46 -0.09 10.92
CA GLU A 114 11.02 0.97 11.74
C GLU A 114 10.53 2.32 11.21
N TYR A 115 10.47 3.27 12.14
CA TYR A 115 9.65 4.48 12.04
C TYR A 115 10.43 5.78 12.28
N TYR A 116 11.76 5.69 12.35
CA TYR A 116 12.63 6.74 12.89
C TYR A 116 13.91 6.93 12.09
N HIS A 117 13.85 6.82 10.77
CA HIS A 117 15.03 7.07 9.95
C HIS A 117 15.11 8.53 9.53
N ASP A 118 16.30 9.12 9.68
CA ASP A 118 16.59 10.44 9.12
C ASP A 118 16.27 10.45 7.63
N GLY A 119 15.35 11.34 7.22
CA GLY A 119 14.90 11.44 5.83
C GLY A 119 13.63 10.64 5.50
N ASP A 120 12.98 9.98 6.46
CA ASP A 120 11.69 9.32 6.26
C ASP A 120 10.64 10.29 5.72
N GLN A 121 10.00 9.89 4.62
CA GLN A 121 8.96 10.67 3.96
C GLN A 121 7.59 10.04 4.16
N TRP A 122 6.59 10.90 4.36
CA TRP A 122 5.20 10.51 4.47
C TRP A 122 4.62 10.19 3.07
N TYR A 123 4.93 9.02 2.52
CA TYR A 123 4.39 8.54 1.24
C TYR A 123 2.98 7.92 1.36
N PHE A 124 2.41 7.88 2.56
CA PHE A 124 1.10 7.27 2.79
C PHE A 124 -0.04 7.92 1.97
N PRO A 125 -0.07 9.26 1.74
CA PRO A 125 -1.05 9.86 0.85
C PRO A 125 -0.93 9.36 -0.60
N GLU A 126 0.30 9.16 -1.10
CA GLU A 126 0.54 8.57 -2.44
C GLU A 126 -0.02 7.13 -2.50
N LEU A 127 0.23 6.33 -1.46
CA LEU A 127 -0.30 4.96 -1.36
C LEU A 127 -1.85 4.94 -1.37
N LEU A 128 -2.49 5.81 -0.58
CA LEU A 128 -3.96 5.91 -0.56
C LEU A 128 -4.52 6.44 -1.89
N ALA A 129 -3.79 7.30 -2.60
CA ALA A 129 -4.16 7.74 -3.93
C ALA A 129 -4.15 6.55 -4.93
N ASP A 130 -3.13 5.70 -4.89
CA ASP A 130 -3.08 4.49 -5.72
C ASP A 130 -4.26 3.55 -5.41
N PHE A 131 -4.58 3.35 -4.12
CA PHE A 131 -5.71 2.52 -3.68
C PHE A 131 -7.08 3.11 -4.03
N SER A 132 -7.20 4.43 -4.19
CA SER A 132 -8.46 5.09 -4.54
C SER A 132 -9.06 4.54 -5.84
N SER A 133 -8.18 4.13 -6.78
CA SER A 133 -8.59 3.53 -8.03
C SER A 133 -9.25 2.14 -7.88
N LEU A 134 -9.16 1.52 -6.71
CA LEU A 134 -9.66 0.17 -6.43
C LEU A 134 -10.94 0.17 -5.59
N ILE A 135 -11.25 1.26 -4.90
CA ILE A 135 -12.45 1.36 -4.08
C ILE A 135 -13.71 1.20 -4.94
N GLY A 136 -14.67 0.42 -4.45
CA GLY A 136 -15.94 0.16 -5.13
C GLY A 136 -15.86 -0.83 -6.30
N LYS A 137 -14.64 -1.25 -6.71
CA LYS A 137 -14.47 -2.37 -7.64
C LYS A 137 -14.77 -3.68 -6.92
N SER A 138 -15.48 -4.60 -7.59
CA SER A 138 -15.57 -5.96 -7.06
C SER A 138 -14.24 -6.65 -7.31
N ILE A 139 -13.73 -7.26 -6.26
CA ILE A 139 -12.55 -8.12 -6.32
C ILE A 139 -13.06 -9.46 -5.83
N HIS A 140 -12.74 -10.53 -6.57
CA HIS A 140 -13.18 -11.93 -6.38
C HIS A 140 -14.23 -12.19 -5.28
N GLN A 141 -15.40 -12.71 -5.66
CA GLN A 141 -16.53 -13.07 -4.78
C GLN A 141 -17.55 -11.94 -4.48
N SER A 142 -17.67 -10.95 -5.36
CA SER A 142 -18.77 -9.95 -5.35
C SER A 142 -18.79 -8.99 -4.16
N VAL A 143 -17.79 -9.03 -3.28
CA VAL A 143 -17.59 -8.02 -2.24
C VAL A 143 -16.87 -6.82 -2.85
N LYS A 144 -17.40 -5.62 -2.61
CA LYS A 144 -16.76 -4.37 -3.01
C LYS A 144 -15.79 -3.96 -1.92
N ILE A 145 -14.53 -3.73 -2.29
CA ILE A 145 -13.56 -3.16 -1.36
C ILE A 145 -13.96 -1.73 -1.01
N THR A 146 -13.95 -1.44 0.28
CA THR A 146 -14.21 -0.12 0.87
C THR A 146 -12.92 0.55 1.33
N ALA A 147 -12.99 1.85 1.62
CA ALA A 147 -11.87 2.58 2.19
C ALA A 147 -11.49 2.05 3.58
N ASP A 148 -12.50 1.66 4.37
CA ASP A 148 -12.30 1.05 5.69
C ASP A 148 -11.51 -0.27 5.59
N ASP A 149 -11.87 -1.16 4.65
CA ASP A 149 -11.16 -2.43 4.45
C ASP A 149 -9.67 -2.22 4.15
N ILE A 150 -9.35 -1.28 3.25
CA ILE A 150 -7.97 -0.96 2.90
C ILE A 150 -7.21 -0.41 4.09
N LEU A 151 -7.82 0.51 4.84
CA LEU A 151 -7.19 1.08 6.02
C LEU A 151 -6.99 0.04 7.12
N ASP A 152 -7.94 -0.87 7.32
CA ASP A 152 -7.78 -2.01 8.24
C ASP A 152 -6.55 -2.84 7.89
N PHE A 153 -6.40 -3.22 6.61
CA PHE A 153 -5.24 -4.00 6.18
C PHE A 153 -3.92 -3.23 6.37
N LEU A 154 -3.90 -1.93 6.08
CA LEU A 154 -2.69 -1.11 6.22
C LEU A 154 -2.33 -0.89 7.70
N PHE A 155 -3.31 -0.57 8.55
CA PHE A 155 -3.12 -0.40 9.99
C PHE A 155 -2.64 -1.69 10.65
N GLU A 156 -3.14 -2.84 10.20
CA GLU A 156 -2.69 -4.15 10.70
C GLU A 156 -1.25 -4.49 10.28
N ILE A 157 -0.89 -4.23 9.02
CA ILE A 157 0.43 -4.57 8.48
C ILE A 157 1.53 -3.74 9.11
N PHE A 158 1.28 -2.46 9.31
CA PHE A 158 2.20 -1.54 9.97
C PHE A 158 2.08 -1.60 11.50
N ASP A 159 1.11 -2.34 12.05
CA ASP A 159 0.89 -2.44 13.49
C ASP A 159 0.83 -1.06 14.17
N PHE A 160 -0.04 -0.20 13.64
CA PHE A 160 -0.13 1.18 14.09
C PHE A 160 -0.54 1.32 15.58
N SER A 161 -1.11 0.27 16.17
CA SER A 161 -1.42 0.15 17.60
C SER A 161 -0.21 0.09 18.54
N ASN A 162 0.97 -0.24 18.03
CA ASN A 162 2.21 -0.34 18.82
C ASN A 162 3.26 0.72 18.42
N ILE A 163 2.83 1.76 17.72
CA ILE A 163 3.71 2.86 17.31
C ILE A 163 4.27 3.59 18.53
N PRO A 164 5.58 3.92 18.56
CA PRO A 164 6.11 4.84 19.57
C PRO A 164 5.67 6.29 19.27
N GLU A 165 5.48 7.10 20.32
CA GLU A 165 4.90 8.45 20.24
C GLU A 165 5.55 9.37 19.19
N ASP A 166 6.88 9.27 19.04
CA ASP A 166 7.64 10.09 18.10
C ASP A 166 7.21 9.86 16.64
N PHE A 167 6.69 8.69 16.28
CA PHE A 167 6.22 8.38 14.93
C PHE A 167 4.77 8.79 14.74
N ILE A 168 3.94 8.77 15.78
CA ILE A 168 2.67 9.49 15.72
C ILE A 168 2.91 10.97 15.44
N ARG A 169 3.90 11.58 16.10
CA ARG A 169 4.32 12.96 15.82
C ARG A 169 4.88 13.15 14.41
N ALA A 170 5.49 12.12 13.80
CA ALA A 170 5.99 12.18 12.42
C ALA A 170 4.89 11.93 11.35
N VAL A 171 3.93 11.05 11.63
CA VAL A 171 2.88 10.58 10.70
C VAL A 171 1.62 11.42 10.75
N ILE A 172 1.05 11.56 11.93
CA ILE A 172 -0.10 12.44 12.13
C ILE A 172 0.38 13.89 12.07
N GLY A 173 1.65 14.10 12.45
CA GLY A 173 2.23 15.43 12.57
C GLY A 173 1.69 16.09 13.83
N TYR A 174 2.57 16.45 14.76
CA TYR A 174 2.18 17.31 15.86
C TYR A 174 1.52 18.58 15.29
N ASP A 175 0.22 18.77 15.55
CA ASP A 175 -0.59 19.84 14.96
C ASP A 175 -0.68 19.89 13.41
N ARG A 176 -0.37 18.80 12.69
CA ARG A 176 -0.46 18.76 11.21
C ARG A 176 -1.53 17.84 10.64
N LEU A 177 -2.37 17.22 11.47
CA LEU A 177 -3.37 16.24 10.99
C LEU A 177 -4.24 16.81 9.85
N GLU A 178 -4.71 18.05 9.99
CA GLU A 178 -5.51 18.70 8.95
C GLU A 178 -4.75 18.81 7.62
N HIS A 179 -3.47 19.17 7.67
CA HIS A 179 -2.63 19.27 6.48
C HIS A 179 -2.39 17.89 5.85
N CYS A 180 -2.04 16.89 6.65
CA CYS A 180 -1.84 15.52 6.18
C CYS A 180 -3.13 14.95 5.53
N VAL A 181 -4.29 15.21 6.12
CA VAL A 181 -5.58 14.76 5.59
C VAL A 181 -5.96 15.48 4.30
N ARG A 182 -5.54 16.74 4.10
CA ARG A 182 -5.78 17.47 2.83
C ARG A 182 -5.05 16.87 1.64
N GLU A 183 -3.93 16.20 1.85
CA GLU A 183 -3.15 15.52 0.80
C GLU A 183 -3.74 14.17 0.39
N ILE A 184 -4.71 13.66 1.16
CA ILE A 184 -5.31 12.35 0.97
C ILE A 184 -6.59 12.47 0.14
N SER A 185 -6.85 11.46 -0.69
CA SER A 185 -8.07 11.32 -1.47
C SER A 185 -9.33 11.38 -0.59
N GLU A 186 -10.33 12.17 -0.99
CA GLU A 186 -11.57 12.42 -0.23
C GLU A 186 -12.26 11.14 0.24
N ILE A 187 -12.18 10.07 -0.55
CA ILE A 187 -12.82 8.78 -0.24
C ILE A 187 -12.26 8.12 1.02
N PHE A 188 -11.01 8.41 1.39
CA PHE A 188 -10.35 7.84 2.56
C PHE A 188 -10.47 8.72 3.80
N LYS A 189 -10.74 10.02 3.67
CA LYS A 189 -10.70 10.94 4.82
C LYS A 189 -11.61 10.52 5.98
N PRO A 190 -12.89 10.17 5.75
CA PRO A 190 -13.79 9.81 6.86
C PRO A 190 -13.38 8.50 7.55
N ALA A 191 -12.77 7.57 6.81
CA ALA A 191 -12.33 6.29 7.33
C ALA A 191 -11.00 6.43 8.08
N LEU A 192 -10.07 7.23 7.56
CA LEU A 192 -8.77 7.49 8.19
C LEU A 192 -8.93 8.22 9.53
N LEU A 193 -9.81 9.22 9.61
CA LEU A 193 -10.07 9.94 10.86
C LEU A 193 -10.64 9.01 11.94
N MET A 194 -11.55 8.10 11.57
CA MET A 194 -12.03 7.06 12.50
C MET A 194 -10.90 6.15 12.95
N LYS A 195 -10.05 5.69 12.04
CA LYS A 195 -8.92 4.80 12.37
C LYS A 195 -7.91 5.46 13.30
N ILE A 196 -7.64 6.74 13.10
CA ILE A 196 -6.79 7.53 14.00
C ILE A 196 -7.44 7.63 15.38
N GLN A 197 -8.75 7.89 15.46
CA GLN A 197 -9.46 7.91 16.75
C GLN A 197 -9.42 6.54 17.44
N GLU A 198 -9.70 5.45 16.72
CA GLU A 198 -9.64 4.09 17.24
C GLU A 198 -8.25 3.76 17.79
N MET A 199 -7.20 4.11 17.05
CA MET A 199 -5.81 3.95 17.48
C MET A 199 -5.53 4.72 18.78
N ILE A 200 -5.92 6.00 18.87
CA ILE A 200 -5.73 6.81 20.09
C ILE A 200 -6.42 6.15 21.29
N LEU A 201 -7.70 5.75 21.14
CA LEU A 201 -8.47 5.10 22.20
C LEU A 201 -7.85 3.75 22.62
N GLN A 202 -7.31 2.98 21.68
CA GLN A 202 -6.62 1.71 21.97
C GLN A 202 -5.34 1.95 22.78
N CYS A 203 -4.55 2.95 22.42
CA CYS A 203 -3.34 3.30 23.16
C CYS A 203 -3.66 3.81 24.56
N GLU A 204 -4.68 4.66 24.71
CA GLU A 204 -5.17 5.12 26.02
C GLU A 204 -5.62 3.94 26.89
N ALA A 205 -6.35 2.98 26.32
CA ALA A 205 -6.77 1.76 27.03
C ALA A 205 -5.57 0.90 27.48
N ASN A 206 -4.45 0.98 26.78
CA ASN A 206 -3.20 0.30 27.11
C ASN A 206 -2.25 1.15 27.99
N ALA A 207 -2.76 2.23 28.60
CA ALA A 207 -1.99 3.17 29.42
C ALA A 207 -0.80 3.83 28.67
N GLN A 208 -0.89 3.92 27.34
CA GLN A 208 0.02 4.68 26.51
C GLN A 208 -0.61 6.02 26.18
N TYR A 209 0.13 7.10 26.41
CA TYR A 209 -0.32 8.44 26.03
C TYR A 209 0.13 8.75 24.61
N ILE A 210 -0.80 9.21 23.78
CA ILE A 210 -0.53 9.71 22.45
C ILE A 210 -0.88 11.20 22.41
N ASP A 211 0.14 12.05 22.20
CA ASP A 211 -0.07 13.47 21.92
C ASP A 211 0.05 13.75 20.42
N ILE A 212 -1.09 14.01 19.77
CA ILE A 212 -1.15 14.45 18.37
C ILE A 212 -1.07 15.99 18.22
N GLY A 213 -1.03 16.73 19.33
CA GLY A 213 -1.12 18.17 19.37
C GLY A 213 -2.57 18.68 19.45
N ARG A 214 -2.72 19.87 20.05
CA ARG A 214 -4.04 20.47 20.35
C ARG A 214 -4.84 20.80 19.08
N ALA A 215 -4.20 21.31 18.04
CA ALA A 215 -4.86 21.65 16.78
C ALA A 215 -5.30 20.38 16.04
N SER A 216 -4.45 19.35 15.99
CA SER A 216 -4.82 18.05 15.41
C SER A 216 -5.98 17.42 16.16
N TYR A 217 -5.96 17.44 17.50
CA TYR A 217 -7.06 16.93 18.33
C TYR A 217 -8.36 17.70 18.11
N ALA A 218 -8.31 19.04 18.10
CA ALA A 218 -9.47 19.89 17.83
C ALA A 218 -10.07 19.62 16.43
N TYR A 219 -9.21 19.47 15.41
CA TYR A 219 -9.63 19.10 14.07
C TYR A 219 -10.30 17.71 14.03
N LEU A 220 -9.67 16.70 14.64
CA LEU A 220 -10.21 15.34 14.71
C LEU A 220 -11.60 15.33 15.34
N MET A 221 -11.77 15.94 16.51
CA MET A 221 -13.06 15.97 17.22
C MET A 221 -14.13 16.72 16.43
N LYS A 222 -13.77 17.80 15.74
CA LYS A 222 -14.68 18.55 14.86
C LYS A 222 -15.20 17.68 13.72
N GLU A 223 -14.31 17.01 12.98
CA GLU A 223 -14.70 16.19 11.83
C GLU A 223 -15.53 14.96 12.24
N LEU A 224 -15.21 14.34 13.38
CA LEU A 224 -15.99 13.23 13.92
C LEU A 224 -17.41 13.64 14.34
N ALA A 225 -17.56 14.82 14.94
CA ALA A 225 -18.88 15.37 15.28
C ALA A 225 -19.74 15.61 14.02
N VAL A 226 -19.12 16.11 12.94
CA VAL A 226 -19.79 16.29 11.64
C VAL A 226 -20.27 14.94 11.09
N LYS A 227 -19.44 13.90 11.16
CA LYS A 227 -19.81 12.54 10.69
C LYS A 227 -20.97 11.94 11.50
N GLN A 228 -20.90 12.00 12.83
CA GLN A 228 -21.98 11.51 13.71
C GLN A 228 -23.31 12.21 13.40
N GLN A 229 -23.27 13.54 13.19
CA GLN A 229 -24.45 14.31 12.82
C GLN A 229 -25.00 13.91 11.44
N ALA A 230 -24.13 13.63 10.47
CA ALA A 230 -24.53 13.16 9.14
C ALA A 230 -25.19 11.77 9.19
N GLU A 231 -24.67 10.85 9.99
CA GLU A 231 -25.24 9.50 10.19
C GLU A 231 -26.62 9.55 10.86
N ILE A 232 -26.78 10.38 11.91
CA ILE A 232 -28.07 10.61 12.57
C ILE A 232 -29.09 11.19 11.58
N THR A 233 -28.66 12.13 10.74
CA THR A 233 -29.51 12.75 9.71
C THR A 233 -29.92 11.73 8.66
N ALA A 234 -28.98 10.90 8.18
CA ALA A 234 -29.25 9.86 7.18
C ALA A 234 -30.21 8.77 7.72
N LEU A 235 -30.08 8.39 8.98
CA LEU A 235 -31.00 7.45 9.64
C LEU A 235 -32.40 8.05 9.82
N SER A 236 -32.48 9.34 10.18
CA SER A 236 -33.75 10.07 10.30
C SER A 236 -34.48 10.15 8.95
N VAL A 237 -33.75 10.45 7.87
CA VAL A 237 -34.29 10.50 6.51
C VAL A 237 -34.74 9.12 6.04
N LYS A 238 -33.93 8.07 6.23
CA LYS A 238 -34.33 6.68 5.90
C LYS A 238 -35.58 6.25 6.66
N ARG A 239 -35.71 6.61 7.94
CA ARG A 239 -36.93 6.35 8.72
C ARG A 239 -38.11 7.11 8.15
N PHE A 240 -37.97 8.39 7.84
CA PHE A 240 -39.02 9.20 7.23
C PHE A 240 -39.55 8.55 5.93
N PHE A 241 -38.68 8.20 4.99
CA PHE A 241 -39.12 7.55 3.74
C PHE A 241 -39.76 6.17 3.95
N ARG A 242 -39.42 5.45 5.02
CA ARG A 242 -40.02 4.14 5.35
C ARG A 242 -41.41 4.23 5.99
N TYR A 243 -41.80 5.42 6.47
CA TYR A 243 -43.12 5.69 7.06
C TYR A 243 -44.08 6.37 6.08
N TYR A 244 -43.57 6.99 5.02
CA TYR A 244 -44.36 7.81 4.09
C TYR A 244 -44.43 7.25 2.66
N PHE A 245 -43.79 6.12 2.39
CA PHE A 245 -43.87 5.35 1.14
C PHE A 245 -43.86 3.85 1.47
#